data_AF-A0A9W2X1N8-F1
#
_entry.id   AF-A0A9W2X1N8-F1
#
_cell.length_a   1.000
_cell.length_b   1.000
_cell.length_c   1.000
_cell.angle_alpha   90.00
_cell.angle_beta   90.00
_cell.angle_gamma   90.00
#
_symmetry.space_group_name_H-M   'P 1'
#
loop_
_entity.id
_entity.type
_entity.pdbx_description
1 polymer ?
#
loop_
_entity_poly.entity_id
_entity_poly.type
_entity_poly.pdbx_seq_one_letter_code
_entity_poly.pdbx_strand_id
1 'polypeptide(L)'
;MGNSVSSVACVLCGAQGEGARREDREVLARQALWKDRPTVGAPGPKSRPLQVGACGFNSRILAFVYPIRLVRVNEDTMELIRGPDGICLPCQPGEPGQLVGAIIQHDPLRRFDGYLNQGANSKKIAKDVFKKGDQAYLTGDVLVMDELGYLYFRDRTGDTFRWKGENVSTTEVEGALSRLLAMADVAVYGVEVPGTEGRAGMAAVASPSGSCDLERLAQLLEKELPLYARPIFLRFLPELHKTGTFKLQKTDLRKEGFDPTVVKDPLFYLDVRKGFYVPLDREAYTRIQAGEEKL
;
A
#
# COMPACT_ATOMS: atom_id res chain seq x y z
N MET A 1 -11.53 -14.13 -5.42
CA MET A 1 -10.34 -14.83 -5.95
C MET A 1 -9.16 -13.86 -6.02
N GLY A 2 -8.04 -14.15 -5.34
CA GLY A 2 -6.75 -13.50 -5.62
C GLY A 2 -6.13 -12.58 -4.54
N ASN A 3 -5.85 -13.14 -3.36
CA ASN A 3 -4.63 -13.01 -2.52
C ASN A 3 -3.76 -11.73 -2.63
N SER A 4 -3.55 -11.01 -1.51
CA SER A 4 -2.50 -9.96 -1.38
C SER A 4 -1.44 -10.22 -0.31
N VAL A 5 -1.57 -11.25 0.51
CA VAL A 5 -0.52 -11.56 1.51
C VAL A 5 0.59 -12.44 0.89
N SER A 6 0.43 -12.83 -0.39
CA SER A 6 1.32 -13.78 -1.08
C SER A 6 2.44 -13.13 -1.91
N SER A 7 2.46 -11.80 -2.11
CA SER A 7 3.32 -11.17 -3.14
C SER A 7 4.81 -11.20 -2.78
N VAL A 8 5.16 -10.78 -1.57
CA VAL A 8 6.56 -10.69 -1.13
C VAL A 8 7.16 -12.09 -0.92
N ALA A 9 6.41 -13.00 -0.28
CA ALA A 9 6.88 -14.35 0.03
C ALA A 9 6.96 -15.29 -1.19
N CYS A 10 6.01 -15.26 -2.13
CA CYS A 10 6.10 -16.12 -3.32
C CYS A 10 7.25 -15.70 -4.24
N VAL A 11 7.51 -14.40 -4.36
CA VAL A 11 8.54 -13.87 -5.25
C VAL A 11 9.95 -14.06 -4.67
N LEU A 12 10.11 -13.98 -3.34
CA LEU A 12 11.40 -14.16 -2.67
C LEU A 12 11.76 -15.62 -2.38
N CYS A 13 10.80 -16.51 -2.09
CA CYS A 13 11.11 -17.88 -1.64
C CYS A 13 11.32 -18.91 -2.76
N GLY A 14 11.06 -18.60 -4.04
CA GLY A 14 11.27 -19.55 -5.14
C GLY A 14 10.62 -20.93 -4.90
N ALA A 15 9.50 -20.99 -4.17
CA ALA A 15 8.90 -22.24 -3.74
C ALA A 15 8.08 -22.87 -4.87
N GLN A 16 8.77 -23.52 -5.81
CA GLN A 16 8.19 -24.58 -6.64
C GLN A 16 8.47 -25.92 -5.95
N GLY A 17 7.41 -26.63 -5.55
CA GLY A 17 7.52 -27.94 -4.91
C GLY A 17 6.15 -28.56 -4.62
N GLU A 18 5.80 -29.54 -5.45
CA GLU A 18 4.57 -30.33 -5.44
C GLU A 18 4.39 -31.17 -4.16
N GLY A 19 3.15 -31.46 -3.77
CA GLY A 19 2.85 -32.63 -2.94
C GLY A 19 2.41 -32.46 -1.48
N ALA A 20 1.75 -31.35 -1.07
CA ALA A 20 1.00 -31.35 0.19
C ALA A 20 -0.37 -30.67 0.02
N ARG A 21 -1.41 -31.25 0.65
CA ARG A 21 -2.81 -30.79 0.55
C ARG A 21 -2.94 -29.33 1.01
N ARG A 22 -3.80 -28.60 0.30
CA ARG A 22 -3.98 -27.14 0.34
C ARG A 22 -4.34 -26.59 1.73
N GLU A 23 -4.97 -27.41 2.56
CA GLU A 23 -5.42 -27.06 3.92
C GLU A 23 -4.30 -27.15 4.97
N ASP A 24 -3.32 -28.06 4.80
CA ASP A 24 -2.23 -28.23 5.76
C ASP A 24 -1.15 -27.13 5.63
N ARG A 25 -0.98 -26.55 4.43
CA ARG A 25 -0.02 -25.46 4.18
C ARG A 25 -0.46 -24.12 4.77
N GLU A 26 -1.77 -23.85 4.88
CA GLU A 26 -2.28 -22.58 5.42
C GLU A 26 -2.32 -22.55 6.95
N VAL A 27 -2.55 -23.70 7.61
CA VAL A 27 -2.47 -23.80 9.08
C VAL A 27 -1.02 -23.65 9.54
N LEU A 28 -0.07 -24.25 8.84
CA LEU A 28 1.37 -24.11 9.14
C LEU A 28 1.91 -22.70 8.82
N ALA A 29 1.46 -22.07 7.73
CA ALA A 29 1.84 -20.68 7.42
C ALA A 29 1.25 -19.66 8.40
N ARG A 30 0.05 -19.93 8.95
CA ARG A 30 -0.58 -19.07 9.98
C ARG A 30 0.00 -19.28 11.37
N GLN A 31 0.37 -20.50 11.75
CA GLN A 31 1.05 -20.76 13.03
C GLN A 31 2.48 -20.21 13.08
N ALA A 32 3.16 -20.09 11.94
CA ALA A 32 4.53 -19.58 11.88
C ALA A 32 4.66 -18.05 12.00
N LEU A 33 3.56 -17.29 11.92
CA LEU A 33 3.62 -15.83 11.81
C LEU A 33 3.26 -15.05 13.09
N TRP A 34 2.71 -15.68 14.13
CA TRP A 34 2.20 -14.96 15.31
C TRP A 34 2.30 -15.70 16.66
N LYS A 35 3.29 -16.57 16.86
CA LYS A 35 3.65 -17.03 18.22
C LYS A 35 5.18 -17.04 18.42
N ASP A 36 5.57 -16.22 19.38
CA ASP A 36 6.77 -16.28 20.22
C ASP A 36 8.15 -16.13 19.55
N ARG A 37 8.80 -14.98 19.82
CA ARG A 37 10.26 -14.94 20.02
C ARG A 37 10.58 -15.63 21.36
N PRO A 38 11.80 -16.13 21.65
CA PRO A 38 13.04 -16.23 20.86
C PRO A 38 13.71 -17.65 20.88
N THR A 39 14.82 -17.78 20.15
CA THR A 39 15.92 -18.76 20.27
C THR A 39 15.88 -20.10 19.51
N VAL A 40 17.09 -20.43 19.05
CA VAL A 40 17.68 -21.72 18.63
C VAL A 40 17.35 -22.21 17.22
N GLY A 41 18.41 -22.30 16.42
CA GLY A 41 18.36 -22.65 15.00
C GLY A 41 18.11 -24.13 14.72
N ALA A 42 17.78 -24.38 13.46
CA ALA A 42 17.87 -25.68 12.80
C ALA A 42 18.48 -25.49 11.40
N PRO A 43 19.22 -26.47 10.86
CA PRO A 43 20.37 -26.23 10.00
C PRO A 43 19.99 -26.23 8.50
N GLY A 44 20.08 -25.06 7.88
CA GLY A 44 20.18 -24.87 6.42
C GLY A 44 21.39 -24.00 6.11
N PRO A 45 21.86 -23.91 4.86
CA PRO A 45 23.14 -23.28 4.52
C PRO A 45 23.15 -21.80 4.95
N LYS A 46 23.83 -21.52 6.07
CA LYS A 46 24.14 -20.23 6.71
C LYS A 46 23.50 -19.00 6.05
N SER A 47 22.18 -18.82 6.22
CA SER A 47 21.54 -17.53 5.95
C SER A 47 21.98 -16.54 7.02
N ARG A 48 22.62 -15.44 6.60
CA ARG A 48 22.92 -14.31 7.49
C ARG A 48 21.63 -13.90 8.20
N PRO A 49 21.68 -13.53 9.49
CA PRO A 49 20.49 -13.03 10.18
C PRO A 49 19.93 -11.85 9.37
N LEU A 50 18.64 -11.89 9.05
CA LEU A 50 17.96 -10.74 8.46
C LEU A 50 18.09 -9.56 9.41
N GLN A 51 18.49 -8.41 8.88
CA GLN A 51 18.52 -7.16 9.64
C GLN A 51 17.09 -6.85 10.12
N VAL A 52 16.98 -6.28 11.33
CA VAL A 52 15.67 -5.92 11.90
C VAL A 52 14.93 -5.01 10.93
N GLY A 53 13.72 -5.41 10.51
CA GLY A 53 12.88 -4.66 9.57
C GLY A 53 13.08 -5.00 8.08
N ALA A 54 14.07 -5.81 7.72
CA ALA A 54 14.24 -6.26 6.33
C ALA A 54 13.19 -7.34 5.98
N CYS A 55 12.56 -7.21 4.82
CA CYS A 55 11.57 -8.17 4.31
C CYS A 55 12.15 -9.12 3.25
N GLY A 56 13.39 -8.90 2.81
CA GLY A 56 14.05 -9.75 1.82
C GLY A 56 15.52 -9.38 1.61
N PHE A 57 16.18 -10.13 0.73
CA PHE A 57 17.56 -9.89 0.32
C PHE A 57 17.70 -10.12 -1.18
N ASN A 58 18.36 -9.19 -1.88
CA ASN A 58 18.71 -9.33 -3.28
C ASN A 58 20.14 -8.83 -3.48
N SER A 59 21.03 -9.74 -3.88
CA SER A 59 22.47 -9.42 -4.02
C SER A 59 22.69 -8.37 -5.11
N ARG A 60 23.35 -7.27 -4.75
CA ARG A 60 23.74 -6.24 -5.73
C ARG A 60 24.84 -6.72 -6.68
N ILE A 61 25.73 -7.59 -6.21
CA ILE A 61 26.86 -8.12 -6.99
C ILE A 61 26.38 -9.18 -7.99
N LEU A 62 25.49 -10.07 -7.54
CA LEU A 62 24.95 -11.16 -8.34
C LEU A 62 23.51 -10.89 -8.76
N ALA A 63 23.24 -9.65 -9.16
CA ALA A 63 21.90 -9.22 -9.47
C ALA A 63 21.28 -10.16 -10.53
N PHE A 64 22.01 -10.54 -11.58
CA PHE A 64 21.50 -11.39 -12.68
C PHE A 64 20.99 -12.77 -12.26
N VAL A 65 21.31 -13.23 -11.04
CA VAL A 65 20.85 -14.52 -10.51
C VAL A 65 19.37 -14.48 -10.13
N TYR A 66 18.89 -13.34 -9.64
CA TYR A 66 17.50 -13.17 -9.24
C TYR A 66 16.72 -12.42 -10.33
N PRO A 67 15.55 -12.94 -10.76
CA PRO A 67 14.72 -12.31 -11.79
C PRO A 67 14.02 -11.04 -11.30
N ILE A 68 14.31 -10.58 -10.08
CA ILE A 68 13.67 -9.43 -9.46
C ILE A 68 14.62 -8.24 -9.34
N ARG A 69 14.09 -7.04 -9.58
CA ARG A 69 14.83 -5.78 -9.55
C ARG A 69 13.98 -4.65 -8.99
N LEU A 70 14.65 -3.66 -8.41
CA LEU A 70 14.04 -2.36 -8.13
C LEU A 70 14.32 -1.41 -9.29
N VAL A 71 13.23 -0.86 -9.83
CA VAL A 71 13.28 0.21 -10.82
C VAL A 71 12.75 1.50 -10.22
N ARG A 72 13.36 2.62 -10.57
CA ARG A 72 13.02 3.92 -10.02
C ARG A 72 11.58 4.28 -10.40
N VAL A 73 10.87 4.82 -9.42
CA VAL A 73 9.53 5.35 -9.60
C VAL A 73 9.52 6.83 -9.29
N ASN A 74 8.64 7.56 -9.97
CA ASN A 74 8.30 8.91 -9.60
C ASN A 74 7.54 8.84 -8.26
N GLU A 75 7.99 9.57 -7.26
CA GLU A 75 7.39 9.53 -5.92
C GLU A 75 5.94 10.06 -5.90
N ASP A 76 5.59 10.93 -6.86
CA ASP A 76 4.28 11.58 -6.94
C ASP A 76 3.28 10.76 -7.76
N THR A 77 3.70 10.27 -8.93
CA THR A 77 2.81 9.53 -9.85
C THR A 77 2.88 8.02 -9.66
N MET A 78 3.91 7.54 -8.94
CA MET A 78 4.27 6.12 -8.83
C MET A 78 4.50 5.43 -10.18
N GLU A 79 4.76 6.22 -11.23
CA GLU A 79 5.11 5.73 -12.57
C GLU A 79 6.60 5.44 -12.68
N LEU A 80 6.95 4.49 -13.55
CA LEU A 80 8.33 4.10 -13.79
C LEU A 80 9.13 5.25 -14.44
N ILE A 81 10.27 5.62 -13.85
CA ILE A 81 11.17 6.60 -14.43
C ILE A 81 12.05 5.91 -15.48
N ARG A 82 12.04 6.45 -16.70
CA ARG A 82 12.80 5.94 -17.84
C ARG A 82 13.93 6.90 -18.22
N GLY A 83 15.05 6.34 -18.68
CA GLY A 83 16.17 7.08 -19.22
C GLY A 83 15.91 7.58 -20.65
N PRO A 84 16.88 8.30 -21.26
CA PRO A 84 16.79 8.80 -22.63
C PRO A 84 16.65 7.70 -23.69
N ASP A 85 17.12 6.49 -23.38
CA ASP A 85 16.98 5.27 -24.18
C ASP A 85 15.58 4.63 -24.08
N GLY A 86 14.72 5.14 -23.19
CA GLY A 86 13.39 4.63 -22.90
C GLY A 86 13.38 3.37 -22.04
N ILE A 87 14.51 2.99 -21.44
CA ILE A 87 14.62 1.86 -20.49
C ILE A 87 14.43 2.38 -19.05
N CYS A 88 13.86 1.59 -18.14
CA CYS A 88 13.67 2.01 -16.75
C CYS A 88 15.01 2.17 -16.01
N LEU A 89 15.15 3.23 -15.22
CA LEU A 89 16.36 3.45 -14.45
C LEU A 89 16.42 2.53 -13.22
N PRO A 90 17.55 1.86 -12.94
CA PRO A 90 17.72 1.08 -11.71
C PRO A 90 17.84 2.00 -10.49
N CYS A 91 17.44 1.51 -9.32
CA CYS A 91 17.57 2.24 -8.05
C CYS A 91 18.98 2.17 -7.47
N GLN A 92 19.45 3.27 -6.89
CA GLN A 92 20.61 3.27 -6.00
C GLN A 92 20.22 2.85 -4.57
N PRO A 93 21.19 2.51 -3.71
CA PRO A 93 20.91 2.23 -2.30
C PRO A 93 20.21 3.41 -1.62
N GLY A 94 19.23 3.10 -0.79
CA GLY A 94 18.41 4.10 -0.10
C GLY A 94 17.30 4.71 -0.97
N GLU A 95 17.34 4.54 -2.30
CA GLU A 95 16.30 5.07 -3.18
C GLU A 95 15.05 4.16 -3.19
N PRO A 96 13.85 4.75 -3.14
CA PRO A 96 12.61 4.00 -3.31
C PRO A 96 12.42 3.56 -4.76
N GLY A 97 12.02 2.30 -4.94
CA GLY A 97 11.79 1.71 -6.25
C GLY A 97 10.66 0.70 -6.24
N GLN A 98 9.97 0.57 -7.36
CA GLN A 98 9.01 -0.52 -7.54
C GLN A 98 9.74 -1.82 -7.83
N LEU A 99 9.34 -2.88 -7.13
CA LEU A 99 9.80 -4.23 -7.41
C LEU A 99 9.15 -4.74 -8.69
N VAL A 100 10.00 -5.22 -9.59
CA VAL A 100 9.58 -5.77 -10.87
C VAL A 100 10.22 -7.14 -11.06
N GLY A 101 9.44 -8.07 -11.60
CA GLY A 101 9.91 -9.41 -11.96
C GLY A 101 10.10 -9.52 -13.46
N ALA A 102 11.31 -9.79 -13.93
CA ALA A 102 11.61 -10.05 -15.33
C ALA A 102 10.80 -11.25 -15.84
N ILE A 103 10.11 -11.09 -16.96
CA ILE A 103 9.40 -12.18 -17.62
C ILE A 103 10.35 -12.80 -18.64
N ILE A 104 10.95 -13.94 -18.27
CA ILE A 104 11.86 -14.69 -19.14
C ILE A 104 11.08 -15.87 -19.74
N GLN A 105 10.67 -15.75 -21.01
CA GLN A 105 9.83 -16.75 -21.68
C GLN A 105 10.54 -18.08 -21.95
N HIS A 106 11.88 -18.08 -22.02
CA HIS A 106 12.69 -19.23 -22.45
C HIS A 106 13.33 -20.05 -21.31
N ASP A 107 13.07 -19.72 -20.04
CA ASP A 107 13.66 -20.41 -18.90
C ASP A 107 12.55 -20.98 -17.99
N PRO A 108 12.31 -22.31 -18.00
CA PRO A 108 11.22 -22.93 -17.23
C PRO A 108 11.36 -22.78 -15.72
N LEU A 109 12.58 -22.55 -15.19
CA LEU A 109 12.82 -22.34 -13.75
C LEU A 109 12.57 -20.88 -13.32
N ARG A 110 12.63 -19.94 -14.27
CA ARG A 110 12.49 -18.49 -14.03
C ARG A 110 11.23 -17.91 -14.67
N ARG A 111 10.38 -18.77 -15.24
CA ARG A 111 9.12 -18.41 -15.86
C ARG A 111 8.12 -17.98 -14.78
N PHE A 112 7.85 -16.69 -14.71
CA PHE A 112 6.75 -16.16 -13.92
C PHE A 112 5.45 -16.27 -14.75
N ASP A 113 4.67 -17.33 -14.57
CA ASP A 113 3.38 -17.56 -15.26
C ASP A 113 2.23 -16.65 -14.76
N GLY A 114 2.56 -15.44 -14.31
CA GLY A 114 1.69 -14.50 -13.61
C GLY A 114 0.23 -14.57 -14.04
N TYR A 115 -0.62 -15.10 -13.15
CA TYR A 115 -2.07 -15.25 -13.23
C TYR A 115 -2.66 -15.00 -14.64
N LEU A 116 -2.74 -16.08 -15.42
CA LEU A 116 -3.37 -16.17 -16.74
C LEU A 116 -4.82 -15.66 -16.73
N ASN A 117 -5.02 -14.36 -16.89
CA ASN A 117 -6.28 -13.74 -17.30
C ASN A 117 -5.95 -12.57 -18.23
N GLN A 118 -6.15 -12.78 -19.54
CA GLN A 118 -5.64 -11.95 -20.63
C GLN A 118 -6.17 -10.49 -20.65
N GLY A 119 -7.27 -10.18 -19.95
CA GLY A 119 -7.87 -8.85 -19.95
C GLY A 119 -7.31 -7.83 -18.95
N ALA A 120 -6.69 -8.27 -17.85
CA ALA A 120 -6.21 -7.39 -16.77
C ALA A 120 -4.68 -7.18 -16.76
N ASN A 121 -3.94 -7.87 -17.63
CA ASN A 121 -2.48 -7.96 -17.57
C ASN A 121 -1.72 -6.84 -18.31
N SER A 122 -2.34 -6.12 -19.25
CA SER A 122 -1.63 -5.08 -20.01
C SER A 122 -1.14 -3.92 -19.14
N LYS A 123 -1.88 -3.57 -18.08
CA LYS A 123 -1.47 -2.54 -17.12
C LYS A 123 -0.39 -3.00 -16.12
N LYS A 124 -0.24 -4.31 -15.92
CA LYS A 124 0.73 -4.88 -14.96
C LYS A 124 2.00 -5.41 -15.61
N ILE A 125 2.10 -5.36 -16.94
CA ILE A 125 3.28 -5.76 -17.68
C ILE A 125 3.88 -4.51 -18.31
N ALA A 126 5.08 -4.13 -17.85
CA ALA A 126 5.86 -3.08 -18.47
C ALA A 126 6.79 -3.68 -19.54
N LYS A 127 6.96 -2.96 -20.65
CA LYS A 127 7.93 -3.26 -21.70
C LYS A 127 9.17 -2.39 -21.55
N ASP A 128 10.29 -2.84 -22.14
CA ASP A 128 11.56 -2.13 -22.16
C ASP A 128 11.99 -1.69 -20.74
N VAL A 129 12.05 -2.63 -19.80
CA VAL A 129 12.30 -2.37 -18.38
C VAL A 129 13.78 -2.44 -18.07
N PHE A 130 14.48 -3.50 -18.50
CA PHE A 130 15.93 -3.63 -18.29
C PHE A 130 16.70 -3.50 -19.59
N LYS A 131 16.09 -3.89 -20.71
CA LYS A 131 16.62 -3.77 -22.07
C LYS A 131 15.50 -3.65 -23.07
N LYS A 132 15.78 -3.06 -24.23
CA LYS A 132 14.81 -3.01 -25.33
C LYS A 132 14.29 -4.40 -25.70
N GLY A 133 12.97 -4.53 -25.81
CA GLY A 133 12.25 -5.75 -26.17
C GLY A 133 11.95 -6.70 -25.01
N ASP A 134 12.41 -6.41 -23.78
CA ASP A 134 12.04 -7.21 -22.62
C ASP A 134 10.67 -6.83 -22.02
N GLN A 135 10.19 -7.67 -21.11
CA GLN A 135 8.96 -7.46 -20.37
C GLN A 135 9.20 -7.77 -18.90
N ALA A 136 8.59 -6.99 -18.01
CA ALA A 136 8.59 -7.26 -16.58
C ALA A 136 7.18 -7.11 -16.00
N TYR A 137 6.87 -7.97 -15.04
CA TYR A 137 5.67 -7.86 -14.22
C TYR A 137 5.88 -6.83 -13.12
N LEU A 138 4.97 -5.87 -13.04
CA LEU A 138 4.92 -4.87 -11.99
C LEU A 138 4.23 -5.47 -10.76
N THR A 139 4.96 -5.69 -9.67
CA THR A 139 4.36 -6.26 -8.45
C THR A 139 3.41 -5.27 -7.78
N GLY A 140 3.64 -3.98 -8.00
CA GLY A 140 2.96 -2.92 -7.27
C GLY A 140 3.59 -2.62 -5.92
N ASP A 141 4.68 -3.27 -5.52
CA ASP A 141 5.29 -3.06 -4.20
C ASP A 141 6.50 -2.11 -4.35
N VAL A 142 6.54 -1.05 -3.54
CA VAL A 142 7.65 -0.08 -3.47
C VAL A 142 8.55 -0.45 -2.28
N LEU A 143 9.82 -0.68 -2.56
CA LEU A 143 10.82 -1.04 -1.57
C LEU A 143 12.04 -0.14 -1.68
N VAL A 144 12.81 -0.10 -0.60
CA VAL A 144 14.16 0.50 -0.56
C VAL A 144 15.15 -0.63 -0.34
N MET A 145 16.27 -0.58 -1.07
CA MET A 145 17.39 -1.50 -0.87
C MET A 145 18.54 -0.77 -0.20
N ASP A 146 19.18 -1.36 0.81
CA ASP A 146 20.41 -0.80 1.38
C ASP A 146 21.66 -1.17 0.57
N GLU A 147 22.83 -0.72 1.02
CA GLU A 147 24.11 -1.00 0.38
C GLU A 147 24.46 -2.50 0.39
N LEU A 148 23.95 -3.23 1.37
CA LEU A 148 24.22 -4.66 1.59
C LEU A 148 23.30 -5.56 0.76
N GLY A 149 22.19 -5.03 0.22
CA GLY A 149 21.20 -5.75 -0.56
C GLY A 149 19.97 -6.19 0.23
N TYR A 150 19.80 -5.74 1.47
CA TYR A 150 18.56 -5.96 2.23
C TYR A 150 17.46 -5.05 1.69
N LEU A 151 16.27 -5.63 1.54
CA LEU A 151 15.08 -4.96 1.06
C LEU A 151 14.17 -4.58 2.22
N TYR A 152 13.68 -3.34 2.21
CA TYR A 152 12.77 -2.78 3.18
C TYR A 152 11.49 -2.37 2.45
N PHE A 153 10.37 -2.94 2.88
CA PHE A 153 9.07 -2.56 2.34
C PHE A 153 8.78 -1.11 2.74
N ARG A 154 8.43 -0.27 1.76
CA ARG A 154 8.01 1.11 2.00
C ARG A 154 6.51 1.24 1.82
N ASP A 155 6.03 0.90 0.64
CA ASP A 155 4.62 1.12 0.30
C ASP A 155 4.16 0.22 -0.85
N ARG A 156 2.92 0.38 -1.26
CA ARG A 156 2.36 -0.21 -2.47
C ARG A 156 1.94 0.90 -3.42
N THR A 157 2.29 0.75 -4.69
CA THR A 157 1.81 1.58 -5.80
C THR A 157 0.28 1.62 -5.78
N GLY A 158 -0.27 2.78 -5.39
CA GLY A 158 -1.71 3.05 -5.29
C GLY A 158 -2.28 3.15 -3.87
N ASP A 159 -1.50 2.79 -2.84
CA ASP A 159 -1.84 2.93 -1.42
C ASP A 159 -1.23 4.21 -0.79
N THR A 160 -0.70 5.14 -1.59
CA THR A 160 -0.30 6.50 -1.17
C THR A 160 -1.18 7.57 -1.82
N PHE A 161 -1.21 8.75 -1.22
CA PHE A 161 -1.66 9.98 -1.87
C PHE A 161 -0.79 11.16 -1.42
N ARG A 162 -0.70 12.18 -2.29
CA ARG A 162 0.06 13.40 -2.00
C ARG A 162 -0.87 14.50 -1.53
N TRP A 163 -0.57 15.17 -0.43
CA TRP A 163 -1.35 16.27 0.13
C TRP A 163 -0.46 17.46 0.42
N LYS A 164 -0.71 18.61 -0.22
CA LYS A 164 0.06 19.86 -0.03
C LYS A 164 1.58 19.66 -0.12
N GLY A 165 2.02 18.82 -1.05
CA GLY A 165 3.43 18.55 -1.27
C GLY A 165 4.05 17.41 -0.45
N GLU A 166 3.28 16.76 0.43
CA GLU A 166 3.75 15.67 1.30
C GLU A 166 3.14 14.33 0.89
N ASN A 167 3.92 13.25 0.99
CA ASN A 167 3.45 11.89 0.71
C ASN A 167 2.82 11.27 1.97
N VAL A 168 1.59 10.77 1.83
CA VAL A 168 0.85 10.12 2.93
C VAL A 168 0.67 8.64 2.58
N SER A 169 1.18 7.76 3.45
CA SER A 169 0.93 6.32 3.35
C SER A 169 -0.44 5.97 3.94
N THR A 170 -1.34 5.39 3.14
CA THR A 170 -2.67 5.02 3.64
C THR A 170 -2.56 3.93 4.71
N THR A 171 -1.59 3.02 4.61
CA THR A 171 -1.41 1.94 5.58
C THR A 171 -0.97 2.44 6.96
N GLU A 172 -0.12 3.47 7.01
CA GLU A 172 0.31 4.08 8.27
C GLU A 172 -0.89 4.72 8.99
N VAL A 173 -1.67 5.52 8.25
CA VAL A 173 -2.84 6.22 8.79
C VAL A 173 -3.95 5.22 9.17
N GLU A 174 -4.20 4.19 8.35
CA GLU A 174 -5.11 3.08 8.67
C GLU A 174 -4.70 2.38 9.96
N GLY A 175 -3.41 2.06 10.10
CA GLY A 175 -2.87 1.42 11.30
C GLY A 175 -3.02 2.29 12.55
N ALA A 176 -2.78 3.60 12.45
CA ALA A 176 -2.97 4.54 13.55
C ALA A 176 -4.45 4.62 13.96
N LEU A 177 -5.35 4.88 13.00
CA LEU A 177 -6.78 4.98 13.24
C LEU A 177 -7.37 3.69 13.81
N SER A 178 -6.99 2.53 13.26
CA SER A 178 -7.45 1.23 13.74
C SER A 178 -7.08 1.04 15.21
N ARG A 179 -5.84 1.35 15.63
CA ARG A 179 -5.43 1.27 17.05
C ARG A 179 -6.22 2.24 17.93
N LEU A 180 -6.40 3.49 17.50
CA LEU A 180 -7.09 4.52 18.28
C LEU A 180 -8.59 4.23 18.45
N LEU A 181 -9.18 3.52 17.48
CA LEU A 181 -10.61 3.18 17.43
C LEU A 181 -10.86 1.71 17.79
N ALA A 182 -10.11 1.19 18.77
CA ALA A 182 -10.31 -0.15 19.34
C ALA A 182 -10.29 -1.29 18.29
N MET A 183 -9.31 -1.25 17.39
CA MET A 183 -9.14 -2.20 16.28
C MET A 183 -10.30 -2.22 15.27
N ALA A 184 -10.91 -1.06 15.03
CA ALA A 184 -11.88 -0.89 13.96
C ALA A 184 -11.26 -1.20 12.59
N ASP A 185 -12.08 -1.72 11.67
CA ASP A 185 -11.74 -1.76 10.26
C ASP A 185 -11.73 -0.32 9.73
N VAL A 186 -10.62 0.08 9.10
CA VAL A 186 -10.45 1.43 8.55
C VAL A 186 -9.90 1.33 7.13
N ALA A 187 -10.45 2.16 6.23
CA ALA A 187 -9.92 2.37 4.89
C ALA A 187 -9.56 3.85 4.70
N VAL A 188 -8.31 4.14 4.35
CA VAL A 188 -7.83 5.50 4.06
C VAL A 188 -7.53 5.64 2.59
N TYR A 189 -7.94 6.76 2.00
CA TYR A 189 -7.73 7.10 0.61
C TYR A 189 -7.73 8.61 0.38
N GLY A 190 -7.02 9.05 -0.67
CA GLY A 190 -7.04 10.45 -1.09
C GLY A 190 -8.27 10.80 -1.92
N VAL A 191 -8.92 11.92 -1.60
CA VAL A 191 -10.03 12.54 -2.37
C VAL A 191 -9.62 13.89 -2.95
N GLU A 192 -10.14 14.24 -4.12
CA GLU A 192 -9.84 15.52 -4.77
C GLU A 192 -10.67 16.64 -4.12
N VAL A 193 -10.03 17.75 -3.78
CA VAL A 193 -10.69 18.95 -3.26
C VAL A 193 -10.37 20.12 -4.19
N PRO A 194 -11.38 20.85 -4.70
CA PRO A 194 -11.15 22.00 -5.56
C PRO A 194 -10.23 23.04 -4.92
N GLY A 195 -9.35 23.64 -5.73
CA GLY A 195 -8.45 24.70 -5.26
C GLY A 195 -7.29 24.25 -4.37
N THR A 196 -7.07 22.94 -4.21
CA THR A 196 -5.95 22.40 -3.41
C THR A 196 -5.01 21.54 -4.27
N GLU A 197 -3.74 21.52 -3.90
CA GLU A 197 -2.75 20.66 -4.56
C GLU A 197 -2.74 19.25 -3.94
N GLY A 198 -2.94 18.26 -4.80
CA GLY A 198 -2.95 16.85 -4.41
C GLY A 198 -4.34 16.33 -4.05
N ARG A 199 -4.38 15.40 -3.10
CA ARG A 199 -5.60 14.73 -2.62
C ARG A 199 -5.65 14.82 -1.10
N ALA A 200 -6.78 15.27 -0.55
CA ALA A 200 -6.99 15.31 0.89
C ALA A 200 -7.21 13.89 1.43
N GLY A 201 -6.69 13.61 2.63
CA GLY A 201 -6.91 12.33 3.27
C GLY A 201 -8.36 12.15 3.72
N MET A 202 -8.99 11.04 3.32
CA MET A 202 -10.29 10.61 3.79
C MET A 202 -10.17 9.23 4.46
N ALA A 203 -10.79 9.06 5.62
CA ALA A 203 -10.87 7.79 6.31
C ALA A 203 -12.32 7.31 6.46
N ALA A 204 -12.59 6.11 5.96
CA ALA A 204 -13.83 5.39 6.20
C ALA A 204 -13.61 4.39 7.35
N VAL A 205 -14.40 4.52 8.41
CA VAL A 205 -14.26 3.77 9.66
C VAL A 205 -15.52 2.94 9.89
N ALA A 206 -15.35 1.62 10.03
CA ALA A 206 -16.43 0.75 10.48
C ALA A 206 -16.76 1.05 11.95
N SER A 207 -17.95 1.58 12.21
CA SER A 207 -18.45 1.86 13.55
C SER A 207 -19.90 1.35 13.67
N PRO A 208 -20.10 0.10 14.10
CA PRO A 208 -21.43 -0.47 14.28
C PRO A 208 -22.28 0.28 15.31
N SER A 209 -21.65 0.90 16.30
CA SER A 209 -22.31 1.68 17.36
C SER A 209 -22.55 3.15 16.98
N GLY A 210 -21.89 3.65 15.92
CA GLY A 210 -22.01 5.03 15.44
C GLY A 210 -21.54 6.11 16.41
N SER A 211 -21.04 5.74 17.60
CA SER A 211 -20.57 6.66 18.64
C SER A 211 -19.05 6.74 18.62
N CYS A 212 -18.52 7.93 18.30
CA CYS A 212 -17.09 8.24 18.39
C CYS A 212 -16.93 9.63 19.01
N ASP A 213 -16.05 9.74 20.00
CA ASP A 213 -15.65 11.03 20.55
C ASP A 213 -14.64 11.69 19.60
N LEU A 214 -15.16 12.57 18.74
CA LEU A 214 -14.41 13.23 17.67
C LEU A 214 -13.34 14.20 18.20
N GLU A 215 -13.59 14.83 19.34
CA GLU A 215 -12.64 15.75 19.96
C GLU A 215 -11.45 14.96 20.51
N ARG A 216 -11.73 13.86 21.23
CA ARG A 216 -10.69 12.95 21.71
C ARG A 216 -9.93 12.30 20.56
N LEU A 217 -10.61 11.89 19.48
CA LEU A 217 -9.96 11.32 18.30
C LEU A 217 -8.97 12.30 17.66
N ALA A 218 -9.36 13.56 17.49
CA ALA A 218 -8.48 14.59 16.93
C ALA A 218 -7.22 14.81 17.79
N GLN A 219 -7.37 14.88 19.11
CA GLN A 219 -6.24 15.02 20.05
C GLN A 219 -5.30 13.82 20.02
N LEU A 220 -5.82 12.61 19.83
CA LEU A 220 -5.02 11.39 19.73
C LEU A 220 -4.27 11.33 18.40
N LEU A 221 -4.95 11.66 17.30
CA LEU A 221 -4.34 11.74 15.97
C LEU A 221 -3.23 12.79 15.92
N GLU A 222 -3.38 13.89 16.65
CA GLU A 222 -2.35 14.92 16.75
C GLU A 222 -1.03 14.41 17.35
N LYS A 223 -1.11 13.46 18.28
CA LYS A 223 0.06 12.87 18.94
C LYS A 223 0.71 11.76 18.09
N GLU A 224 -0.08 11.05 17.28
CA GLU A 224 0.39 9.91 16.49
C GLU A 224 0.83 10.31 15.07
N LEU A 225 0.20 11.33 14.47
CA LEU A 225 0.38 11.68 13.06
C LEU A 225 0.73 13.17 12.85
N PRO A 226 1.65 13.47 11.93
CA PRO A 226 1.94 14.83 11.52
C PRO A 226 0.73 15.46 10.81
N LEU A 227 0.65 16.79 10.81
CA LEU A 227 -0.51 17.54 10.30
C LEU A 227 -0.95 17.13 8.89
N TYR A 228 -0.02 16.88 7.98
CA TYR A 228 -0.29 16.51 6.59
C TYR A 228 -0.87 15.09 6.43
N ALA A 229 -0.64 14.19 7.38
CA ALA A 229 -1.12 12.81 7.35
C ALA A 229 -2.45 12.61 8.08
N ARG A 230 -2.90 13.62 8.84
CA ARG A 230 -4.19 13.58 9.54
C ARG A 230 -5.32 13.57 8.50
N PRO A 231 -6.27 12.62 8.55
CA PRO A 231 -7.41 12.63 7.64
C PRO A 231 -8.21 13.93 7.79
N ILE A 232 -8.43 14.62 6.68
CA ILE A 232 -9.26 15.82 6.63
C ILE A 232 -10.73 15.43 6.72
N PHE A 233 -11.11 14.30 6.12
CA PHE A 233 -12.49 13.80 6.11
C PHE A 233 -12.60 12.47 6.84
N LEU A 234 -13.67 12.30 7.62
CA LEU A 234 -14.05 11.04 8.24
C LEU A 234 -15.45 10.63 7.75
N ARG A 235 -15.61 9.33 7.51
CA ARG A 235 -16.88 8.68 7.21
C ARG A 235 -17.06 7.51 8.17
N PHE A 236 -18.16 7.49 8.91
CA PHE A 236 -18.50 6.36 9.77
C PHE A 236 -19.60 5.53 9.13
N LEU A 237 -19.35 4.25 8.92
CA LEU A 237 -20.29 3.34 8.28
C LEU A 237 -20.45 2.06 9.12
N PRO A 238 -21.58 1.33 9.02
CA PRO A 238 -21.83 0.15 9.85
C PRO A 238 -20.78 -0.95 9.65
N GLU A 239 -20.38 -1.18 8.41
CA GLU A 239 -19.40 -2.19 8.03
C GLU A 239 -18.66 -1.74 6.76
N LEU A 240 -17.36 -2.02 6.70
CA LEU A 240 -16.60 -1.85 5.47
C LEU A 240 -16.71 -3.11 4.60
N HIS A 241 -17.26 -2.96 3.40
CA HIS A 241 -17.37 -4.06 2.46
C HIS A 241 -15.98 -4.60 2.06
N LYS A 242 -15.71 -5.82 2.52
CA LYS A 242 -14.55 -6.60 2.13
C LYS A 242 -14.94 -7.44 0.91
N THR A 243 -14.16 -7.37 -0.17
CA THR A 243 -14.27 -8.34 -1.27
C THR A 243 -14.12 -9.78 -0.75
N GLY A 244 -14.54 -10.79 -1.50
CA GLY A 244 -14.26 -12.22 -1.21
C GLY A 244 -12.76 -12.60 -1.13
N THR A 245 -11.86 -11.61 -1.12
CA THR A 245 -10.42 -11.72 -0.82
C THR A 245 -10.02 -10.95 0.45
N PHE A 246 -10.99 -10.58 1.30
CA PHE A 246 -10.80 -9.74 2.49
C PHE A 246 -10.15 -8.37 2.23
N LYS A 247 -10.13 -7.89 0.98
CA LYS A 247 -9.63 -6.55 0.64
C LYS A 247 -10.77 -5.53 0.67
N LEU A 248 -10.54 -4.42 1.36
CA LEU A 248 -11.42 -3.26 1.38
C LEU A 248 -11.53 -2.67 -0.03
N GLN A 249 -12.75 -2.50 -0.55
CA GLN A 249 -12.98 -1.87 -1.85
C GLN A 249 -12.80 -0.36 -1.78
N LYS A 250 -11.54 0.10 -1.81
CA LYS A 250 -11.20 1.54 -1.80
C LYS A 250 -11.67 2.28 -3.07
N THR A 251 -11.90 1.57 -4.17
CA THR A 251 -12.25 2.19 -5.47
C THR A 251 -13.60 2.89 -5.44
N ASP A 252 -14.62 2.24 -4.88
CA ASP A 252 -15.97 2.82 -4.85
C ASP A 252 -16.06 3.90 -3.76
N LEU A 253 -15.42 3.67 -2.60
CA LEU A 253 -15.26 4.70 -1.56
C LEU A 253 -14.58 5.98 -2.08
N ARG A 254 -13.53 5.85 -2.92
CA ARG A 254 -12.84 6.99 -3.54
C ARG A 254 -13.73 7.72 -4.55
N LYS A 255 -14.60 7.02 -5.28
CA LYS A 255 -15.54 7.63 -6.23
C LYS A 255 -16.67 8.38 -5.52
N GLU A 256 -17.19 7.80 -4.45
CA GLU A 256 -18.21 8.44 -3.62
C GLU A 256 -17.65 9.69 -2.92
N GLY A 257 -16.37 9.65 -2.54
CA GLY A 257 -15.69 10.79 -1.94
C GLY A 257 -16.37 11.27 -0.66
N PHE A 258 -16.41 12.58 -0.48
CA PHE A 258 -17.01 13.25 0.68
C PHE A 258 -18.32 13.99 0.33
N ASP A 259 -19.00 13.62 -0.76
CA ASP A 259 -20.24 14.27 -1.20
C ASP A 259 -21.44 13.81 -0.34
N PRO A 260 -22.07 14.69 0.46
CA PRO A 260 -23.21 14.35 1.30
C PRO A 260 -24.51 14.09 0.53
N THR A 261 -24.54 14.30 -0.79
CA THR A 261 -25.67 13.93 -1.66
C THR A 261 -25.57 12.48 -2.16
N VAL A 262 -24.34 11.95 -2.23
CA VAL A 262 -24.04 10.58 -2.66
C VAL A 262 -23.95 9.65 -1.45
N VAL A 263 -23.22 10.09 -0.42
CA VAL A 263 -22.95 9.32 0.79
C VAL A 263 -24.05 9.58 1.83
N LYS A 264 -24.68 8.51 2.31
CA LYS A 264 -25.72 8.56 3.36
C LYS A 264 -25.17 8.40 4.78
N ASP A 265 -23.92 7.97 4.88
CA ASP A 265 -23.23 7.74 6.13
C ASP A 265 -22.86 9.06 6.81
N PRO A 266 -22.75 9.10 8.15
CA PRO A 266 -22.21 10.26 8.86
C PRO A 266 -20.83 10.67 8.33
N LEU A 267 -20.77 11.90 7.80
CA LEU A 267 -19.55 12.53 7.31
C LEU A 267 -19.11 13.66 8.25
N PHE A 268 -17.81 13.77 8.44
CA PHE A 268 -17.18 14.82 9.22
C PHE A 268 -15.95 15.36 8.51
N TYR A 269 -15.58 16.60 8.78
CA TYR A 269 -14.33 17.18 8.32
C TYR A 269 -13.58 17.87 9.48
N LEU A 270 -12.26 17.92 9.38
CA LEU A 270 -11.39 18.55 10.37
C LEU A 270 -11.44 20.07 10.19
N ASP A 271 -12.00 20.77 11.17
CA ASP A 271 -11.89 22.23 11.24
C ASP A 271 -10.52 22.58 11.84
N VAL A 272 -9.58 22.98 10.99
CA VAL A 272 -8.19 23.29 11.39
C VAL A 272 -8.13 24.43 12.42
N ARG A 273 -9.12 25.34 12.43
CA ARG A 273 -9.15 26.47 13.39
C ARG A 273 -9.58 26.01 14.77
N LYS A 274 -10.51 25.06 14.83
CA LYS A 274 -11.05 24.51 16.07
C LYS A 274 -10.27 23.31 16.59
N GLY A 275 -9.57 22.59 15.72
CA GLY A 275 -8.74 21.43 16.07
C GLY A 275 -9.53 20.13 16.28
N PHE A 276 -10.81 20.07 15.90
CA PHE A 276 -11.64 18.87 16.02
C PHE A 276 -12.55 18.68 14.80
N TYR A 277 -13.11 17.47 14.66
CA TYR A 277 -13.99 17.13 13.55
C TYR A 277 -15.40 17.66 13.77
N VAL A 278 -15.97 18.29 12.75
CA VAL A 278 -17.34 18.80 12.74
C VAL A 278 -18.17 18.10 11.65
N PRO A 279 -19.50 17.99 11.80
CA PRO A 279 -20.35 17.37 10.79
C PRO A 279 -20.20 18.06 9.41
N LEU A 280 -20.09 17.26 8.37
CA LEU A 280 -20.08 17.72 7.00
C LEU A 280 -21.50 17.69 6.43
N ASP A 281 -22.20 18.82 6.55
CA ASP A 281 -23.50 19.03 5.93
C ASP A 281 -23.37 19.58 4.50
N ARG A 282 -24.52 19.76 3.82
CA ARG A 282 -24.57 20.27 2.44
C ARG A 282 -24.02 21.70 2.32
N GLU A 283 -24.19 22.51 3.36
CA GLU A 283 -23.69 23.89 3.38
C GLU A 283 -22.17 23.91 3.50
N ALA A 284 -21.60 23.15 4.44
CA ALA A 284 -20.16 22.97 4.59
C ALA A 284 -19.53 22.37 3.34
N TYR A 285 -20.17 21.37 2.72
CA TYR A 285 -19.72 20.83 1.44
C TYR A 285 -19.67 21.90 0.35
N THR A 286 -20.70 22.75 0.24
CA THR A 286 -20.74 23.82 -0.76
C THR A 286 -19.62 24.85 -0.53
N ARG A 287 -19.35 25.22 0.73
CA ARG A 287 -18.24 26.13 1.07
C ARG A 287 -16.86 25.53 0.77
N ILE A 288 -16.68 24.22 1.03
CA ILE A 288 -15.45 23.50 0.68
C ILE A 288 -15.27 23.45 -0.84
N GLN A 289 -16.33 23.16 -1.60
CA GLN A 289 -16.30 23.13 -3.07
C GLN A 289 -16.02 24.53 -3.66
N ALA A 290 -16.49 25.59 -3.01
CA ALA A 290 -16.20 26.98 -3.37
C ALA A 290 -14.79 27.45 -2.98
N GLY A 291 -14.04 26.66 -2.19
CA GLY A 291 -12.71 27.03 -1.69
C GLY A 291 -12.74 28.08 -0.57
N GLU A 292 -13.89 28.29 0.06
CA GLU A 292 -14.08 29.27 1.13
C GLU A 292 -13.65 28.73 2.51
N GLU A 293 -13.60 27.40 2.66
CA GLU A 293 -13.14 26.72 3.86
C GLU A 293 -11.66 26.34 3.76
N LYS A 294 -10.89 26.66 4.80
CA LYS A 294 -9.47 26.34 4.87
C LYS A 294 -9.27 24.97 5.50
N LEU A 295 -9.00 23.99 4.66
CA LEU A 295 -8.55 22.63 5.01
C LEU A 295 -7.02 22.57 5.16
#